data_AF-A0A926H5Y5-F1
#
_entry.id   AF-A0A926H5Y5-F1
#
_cell.length_a   1.000
_cell.length_b   1.000
_cell.length_c   1.000
_cell.angle_alpha   90.00
_cell.angle_beta   90.00
_cell.angle_gamma   90.00
#
_symmetry.space_group_name_H-M   'P 1'
#
loop_
_entity.id
_entity.type
_entity.pdbx_description
1 polymer ?
#
loop_
_entity_poly.entity_id
_entity_poly.type
_entity_poly.pdbx_seq_one_letter_code
_entity_poly.pdbx_strand_id
1 'polypeptide(L)'
;MAMVAPIVYHSQAEYLEQERQAAFKSEYINGEIITMARATANHTAIQANVSGLLYNALRRQPCRFFPNDLRVHIPVTTLYTYPDFSIVCGK
;
A
#
# COMPACT_ATOMS: atom_id res chain seq x y z
N MET A 1 19.03 23.94 -12.45
CA MET A 1 18.97 24.08 -10.98
C MET A 1 17.72 23.36 -10.53
N ALA A 2 17.84 22.17 -9.93
CA ALA A 2 16.67 21.45 -9.43
C ALA A 2 16.20 22.14 -8.14
N MET A 3 14.96 22.62 -8.11
CA MET A 3 14.33 23.08 -6.88
C MET A 3 14.06 21.84 -6.02
N VAL A 4 14.78 21.69 -4.93
CA VAL A 4 14.45 20.68 -3.92
C VAL A 4 13.38 21.32 -3.04
N ALA A 5 12.15 20.82 -3.14
CA ALA A 5 11.09 21.23 -2.23
C ALA A 5 11.50 20.87 -0.79
N PRO A 6 11.19 21.71 0.21
CA PRO A 6 11.50 21.40 1.60
C PRO A 6 10.79 20.11 2.00
N ILE A 7 11.49 19.23 2.73
CA ILE A 7 10.89 18.04 3.32
C ILE A 7 9.93 18.51 4.41
N VAL A 8 8.63 18.31 4.18
CA VAL A 8 7.58 18.60 5.15
C VAL A 8 7.23 17.28 5.83
N TYR A 9 7.37 17.25 7.16
CA TYR A 9 6.95 16.12 7.97
C TYR A 9 5.50 16.30 8.40
N HIS A 10 4.70 15.26 8.19
CA HIS A 10 3.30 15.18 8.59
C HIS A 10 3.16 14.25 9.79
N SER A 11 2.19 14.52 10.65
CA SER A 11 1.71 13.52 11.61
C SER A 11 0.91 12.43 10.90
N GLN A 12 0.80 11.25 11.54
CA GLN A 12 -0.06 10.17 11.03
C GLN A 12 -1.52 10.61 10.88
N ALA A 13 -2.02 11.47 11.77
CA ALA A 13 -3.40 11.96 11.71
C ALA A 13 -3.64 12.85 10.49
N GLU A 14 -2.70 13.76 10.19
CA GLU A 14 -2.76 14.60 8.99
C GLU A 14 -2.69 13.77 7.72
N TYR A 15 -1.76 12.81 7.66
CA TYR A 15 -1.68 11.86 6.55
C TYR A 15 -3.01 11.12 6.34
N LEU A 16 -3.60 10.57 7.42
CA LEU A 16 -4.85 9.82 7.32
C LEU A 16 -6.05 10.67 6.89
N GLU A 17 -6.07 11.96 7.23
CA GLU A 17 -7.12 12.88 6.75
C GLU A 17 -6.93 13.21 5.28
N GLN A 18 -5.69 13.52 4.86
CA GLN A 18 -5.36 13.77 3.46
C GLN A 18 -5.66 12.54 2.58
N GLU A 19 -5.25 11.35 3.02
CA GLU A 19 -5.42 10.10 2.26
C GLU A 19 -6.90 9.72 2.08
N ARG A 20 -7.81 10.12 2.99
CA ARG A 20 -9.25 9.91 2.82
C ARG A 20 -9.87 10.74 1.70
N GLN A 21 -9.29 11.91 1.42
CA GLN A 21 -9.78 12.85 0.42
C GLN A 21 -8.98 12.77 -0.89
N ALA A 22 -7.87 12.02 -0.91
CA ALA A 22 -6.96 11.95 -2.02
C ALA A 22 -7.54 11.19 -3.22
N ALA A 23 -7.29 11.72 -4.42
CA ALA A 23 -7.63 11.04 -5.67
C ALA A 23 -6.65 9.91 -6.03
N PHE A 24 -5.49 9.85 -5.35
CA PHE A 24 -4.42 8.89 -5.57
C PHE A 24 -3.90 8.40 -4.22
N LYS A 25 -3.38 7.18 -4.20
CA LYS A 25 -2.81 6.59 -2.99
C LYS A 25 -1.43 7.15 -2.68
N SER A 26 -1.09 7.20 -1.41
CA SER A 26 0.25 7.53 -0.96
C SER A 26 0.69 6.67 0.23
N GLU A 27 2.00 6.44 0.31
CA GLU A 27 2.64 5.79 1.46
C GLU A 27 3.13 6.83 2.45
N TYR A 28 3.07 6.49 3.74
CA TYR A 28 3.60 7.32 4.81
C TYR A 28 4.81 6.64 5.42
N ILE A 29 5.98 7.26 5.31
CA ILE A 29 7.26 6.72 5.80
C ILE A 29 7.92 7.76 6.70
N ASN A 30 7.92 7.52 8.01
CA ASN A 30 8.59 8.39 9.00
C ASN A 30 8.21 9.89 8.90
N GLY A 31 6.95 10.20 8.58
CA GLY A 31 6.47 11.57 8.44
C GLY A 31 6.45 12.08 7.00
N GLU A 32 7.06 11.38 6.05
CA GLU A 32 7.01 11.74 4.63
C GLU A 32 5.82 11.06 3.94
N ILE A 33 5.16 11.80 3.04
CA ILE A 33 4.06 11.29 2.22
C ILE A 33 4.55 11.11 0.78
N ILE A 34 4.57 9.86 0.31
CA ILE A 34 5.10 9.48 -1.00
C ILE A 34 3.96 8.99 -1.87
N THR A 35 3.63 9.74 -2.92
CA THR A 35 2.57 9.33 -3.86
C THR A 35 2.96 8.04 -4.58
N MET A 36 2.05 7.08 -4.63
CA MET A 36 2.27 5.85 -5.38
C MET A 36 2.20 6.11 -6.88
N ALA A 37 3.09 5.46 -7.63
CA ALA A 37 2.99 5.46 -9.08
C ALA A 37 1.72 4.73 -9.54
N ARG A 38 1.12 5.18 -10.64
CA ARG A 38 0.07 4.42 -11.31
C ARG A 38 0.63 3.08 -11.81
N ALA A 39 -0.18 2.02 -11.71
CA ALA A 39 0.19 0.72 -12.24
C ALA A 39 0.37 0.77 -13.76
N THR A 40 1.38 0.05 -14.25
CA THR A 40 1.58 -0.17 -15.70
C THR A 40 0.83 -1.43 -16.14
N ALA A 41 0.56 -1.57 -17.44
CA ALA A 41 -0.08 -2.78 -17.97
C ALA A 41 0.69 -4.07 -17.60
N ASN A 42 2.02 -4.02 -17.63
CA ASN A 42 2.87 -5.14 -17.22
C ASN A 42 2.73 -5.45 -15.73
N HIS A 43 2.72 -4.42 -14.87
CA HIS A 43 2.50 -4.59 -13.43
C HIS A 43 1.15 -5.24 -13.15
N THR A 44 0.07 -4.74 -13.77
CA THR A 44 -1.27 -5.32 -13.61
C THR A 44 -1.38 -6.75 -14.14
N ALA A 45 -0.72 -7.08 -15.25
CA ALA A 45 -0.71 -8.45 -15.79
C ALA A 45 0.00 -9.43 -14.85
N ILE A 46 1.15 -9.05 -14.29
CA ILE A 46 1.85 -9.83 -13.27
C ILE A 46 0.98 -9.97 -12.03
N GLN A 47 0.34 -8.88 -11.60
CA GLN A 47 -0.49 -8.87 -10.41
C GLN A 47 -1.66 -9.87 -10.54
N ALA A 48 -2.32 -9.90 -11.70
CA ALA A 48 -3.43 -10.81 -11.97
C ALA A 48 -2.99 -12.29 -11.94
N ASN A 49 -1.85 -12.62 -12.56
CA ASN A 49 -1.34 -13.99 -12.57
C ASN A 49 -1.01 -14.49 -11.16
N VAL A 50 -0.30 -13.67 -10.38
CA VAL A 50 0.05 -14.02 -8.99
C VAL A 50 -1.21 -14.12 -8.12
N SER A 51 -2.18 -13.24 -8.30
CA SER A 51 -3.47 -13.31 -7.60
C SER A 51 -4.19 -14.64 -7.85
N GLY A 52 -4.21 -15.13 -9.09
CA GLY A 52 -4.80 -16.43 -9.43
C GLY A 52 -4.08 -17.61 -8.77
N LEU A 53 -2.73 -17.57 -8.74
CA LEU A 53 -1.93 -18.60 -8.06
C LEU A 53 -2.19 -18.60 -6.54
N LEU A 54 -2.20 -17.42 -5.91
CA LEU A 54 -2.45 -17.28 -4.48
C LEU A 54 -3.87 -17.69 -4.11
N TYR A 55 -4.87 -17.30 -4.89
CA TYR A 55 -6.26 -17.72 -4.67
C TYR A 55 -6.39 -19.25 -4.62
N ASN A 56 -5.77 -19.95 -5.58
CA ASN A 56 -5.78 -21.40 -5.62
C ASN A 56 -5.03 -22.02 -4.44
N ALA A 57 -3.85 -21.50 -4.10
CA ALA A 57 -3.04 -22.00 -3.00
C ALA A 57 -3.71 -21.82 -1.63
N LEU A 58 -4.50 -20.75 -1.45
CA LEU A 58 -5.10 -20.38 -0.17
C LEU A 58 -6.56 -20.85 0.01
N ARG A 59 -7.21 -21.39 -1.03
CA ARG A 59 -8.66 -21.72 -1.06
C ARG A 59 -9.18 -22.56 0.14
N ARG A 60 -8.31 -23.31 0.81
CA ARG A 60 -8.66 -24.17 1.96
C ARG A 60 -7.81 -23.90 3.20
N GLN A 61 -7.04 -22.82 3.18
CA GLN A 61 -6.24 -22.39 4.31
C GLN A 61 -7.04 -21.39 5.15
N PRO A 62 -6.78 -21.26 6.45
CA PRO A 62 -7.37 -20.21 7.29
C PRO A 62 -6.68 -18.87 6.99
N CYS A 63 -6.57 -18.49 5.72
CA CYS A 63 -5.86 -17.31 5.26
C CYS A 63 -6.72 -16.50 4.29
N ARG A 64 -6.58 -15.18 4.36
CA ARG A 64 -7.24 -14.23 3.46
C ARG A 64 -6.19 -13.42 2.71
N PHE A 65 -6.34 -13.41 1.40
CA PHE A 65 -5.54 -12.62 0.47
C PHE A 65 -6.18 -11.24 0.24
N PHE A 66 -5.35 -10.21 0.20
CA PHE A 66 -5.71 -8.84 -0.12
C PHE A 66 -4.76 -8.29 -1.20
N PRO A 67 -5.30 -7.70 -2.29
CA PRO A 67 -4.49 -7.02 -3.30
C PRO A 67 -4.03 -5.63 -2.82
N ASN A 68 -3.36 -4.90 -3.69
CA ASN A 68 -2.74 -3.58 -3.44
C ASN A 68 -3.67 -2.40 -3.13
N ASP A 69 -4.96 -2.65 -2.91
CA ASP A 69 -5.93 -1.65 -2.52
C ASP A 69 -6.06 -1.50 -1.00
N LEU A 70 -5.55 -2.47 -0.23
CA LEU A 70 -5.61 -2.42 1.22
C LEU A 70 -4.38 -1.71 1.80
N ARG A 71 -4.61 -0.60 2.51
CA ARG A 71 -3.59 0.05 3.33
C ARG A 71 -3.23 -0.82 4.53
N VAL A 72 -1.94 -1.02 4.75
CA VAL A 72 -1.39 -1.72 5.92
C VAL A 72 -0.63 -0.72 6.78
N HIS A 73 -0.91 -0.75 8.09
CA HIS A 73 -0.21 0.04 9.09
C HIS A 73 0.75 -0.85 9.89
N ILE A 74 2.00 -0.43 10.00
CA ILE A 74 3.04 -1.10 10.81
C ILE A 74 3.45 -0.15 11.96
N PRO A 75 2.84 -0.30 13.16
CA PRO A 75 2.98 0.68 14.24
C PRO A 75 4.43 0.90 14.71
N VAL A 76 5.23 -0.17 14.73
CA VAL A 76 6.64 -0.10 15.19
C VAL A 76 7.51 0.82 14.35
N THR A 77 7.13 1.07 13.10
CA THR A 77 7.82 1.95 12.16
C THR A 77 7.00 3.18 11.77
N THR A 78 5.78 3.32 12.31
CA THR A 78 4.78 4.31 11.87
C THR A 78 4.36 4.23 10.39
N LEU A 79 4.81 3.21 9.66
CA LEU A 79 4.62 3.05 8.22
C LEU A 79 3.15 2.80 7.87
N TYR A 80 2.62 3.55 6.91
CA TYR A 80 1.44 3.16 6.15
C TYR A 80 1.83 2.89 4.71
N THR A 81 1.51 1.69 4.22
CA THR A 81 1.91 1.23 2.88
C THR A 81 0.74 0.54 2.19
N TYR A 82 0.80 0.46 0.87
CA TYR A 82 -0.11 -0.30 0.03
C TYR A 82 0.69 -1.37 -0.71
N PRO A 83 1.01 -2.50 -0.04
CA PRO A 83 1.84 -3.54 -0.63
C PRO A 83 1.13 -4.17 -1.82
N ASP A 84 1.87 -4.66 -2.82
CA ASP A 84 1.27 -5.31 -4.00
C ASP A 84 0.31 -6.45 -3.62
N PHE A 85 0.66 -7.17 -2.54
CA PHE A 85 -0.11 -8.25 -1.94
C PHE A 85 0.04 -8.30 -0.43
N SER A 86 -1.02 -8.68 0.26
CA SER A 86 -1.02 -9.01 1.69
C SER A 86 -1.79 -10.30 1.94
N ILE A 87 -1.30 -11.13 2.86
CA ILE A 87 -1.97 -12.36 3.28
C ILE A 87 -2.05 -12.34 4.80
N VAL A 88 -3.25 -12.48 5.34
CA VAL A 88 -3.50 -12.58 6.77
C VAL A 88 -4.02 -13.98 7.06
N CYS A 89 -3.33 -14.72 7.92
CA CYS A 89 -3.74 -16.06 8.34
C CYS A 89 -4.18 -16.05 9.80
N GLY A 90 -5.12 -16.94 10.13
CA GLY A 90 -5.71 -17.04 11.47
C GLY A 90 -7.07 -16.36 11.58
N LYS A 91 -7.44 -16.05 12.82
CA LYS A 91 -8.64 -15.27 13.17
C LYS A 91 -8.25 -13.85 13.52
#